data_AF-A0A919TH01-F1
#
_entry.id   AF-A0A919TH01-F1
#
_cell.length_a   1.000
_cell.length_b   1.000
_cell.length_c   1.000
_cell.angle_alpha   90.00
_cell.angle_beta   90.00
_cell.angle_gamma   90.00
#
_symmetry.space_group_name_H-M   'P 1'
#
loop_
_entity.id
_entity.type
_entity.pdbx_description
1 polymer ?
#
loop_
_entity_poly.entity_id
_entity_poly.type
_entity_poly.pdbx_seq_one_letter_code
_entity_poly.pdbx_strand_id
1 'polypeptide(L)'
;MRKSVYEQEPENRPRTRPPGHSDEGNGRDQEHHDRPDDDYRDERGQGRRRRDRDLTALDKQRCEFEGNKKESDYYAGIEKALTERSKQFDDTLVLYENNRTAAEPALKTARNAIEDLLKKLRCISGCDRELLDAAWNEVLVRVEKCSAANGGPCLDDDCEFDDDVCDVDLAELRSREATYTARVVAAEAKFDELIKEPALLTARIVALTAEVAAVAKDLAADPPADPELTYIKALVAEYHAERDQIWAGFAYPNAYEDCLRTCQRCSIRGRRVLTRIVGEIAVQQCKAAKRLARCIALKAHLATETKKEADELRERDEWRKKQEESAP
;
A
#
# COMPACT_ATOMS: atom_id res chain seq x y z
N MET A 1 -52.07 -2.46 -9.51
CA MET A 1 -52.03 -3.77 -10.18
C MET A 1 -52.07 -3.57 -11.70
N ARG A 2 -50.91 -3.61 -12.36
CA ARG A 2 -50.78 -3.85 -13.81
C ARG A 2 -49.37 -4.43 -14.04
N LYS A 3 -49.32 -5.62 -14.65
CA LYS A 3 -48.13 -6.37 -15.03
C LYS A 3 -47.62 -5.87 -16.40
N SER A 4 -46.30 -5.88 -16.59
CA SER A 4 -45.59 -6.05 -17.87
C SER A 4 -44.13 -6.32 -17.50
N VAL A 5 -43.60 -7.55 -17.54
CA VAL A 5 -43.22 -8.35 -18.73
C VAL A 5 -42.35 -7.52 -19.68
N TYR A 6 -41.02 -7.68 -19.58
CA TYR A 6 -40.21 -8.32 -20.62
C TYR A 6 -38.77 -8.50 -20.12
N GLU A 7 -38.40 -9.77 -19.91
CA GLU A 7 -37.01 -10.24 -19.93
C GLU A 7 -36.45 -10.04 -21.34
N GLN A 8 -35.24 -9.49 -21.45
CA GLN A 8 -34.38 -9.66 -22.61
C GLN A 8 -32.97 -9.97 -22.11
N GLU A 9 -32.58 -11.24 -22.31
CA GLU A 9 -31.22 -11.74 -22.19
C GLU A 9 -30.33 -11.09 -23.26
N PRO A 10 -29.10 -10.65 -22.94
CA PRO A 10 -28.17 -10.22 -23.97
C PRO A 10 -27.54 -11.40 -24.70
N GLU A 11 -27.70 -11.37 -26.01
CA GLU A 11 -27.19 -12.30 -27.00
C GLU A 11 -25.67 -12.52 -26.92
N ASN A 12 -25.35 -13.80 -27.00
CA ASN A 12 -24.01 -14.38 -27.08
C ASN A 12 -23.37 -14.00 -28.44
N ARG A 13 -22.52 -12.96 -28.47
CA ARG A 13 -21.75 -12.62 -29.68
C ARG A 13 -20.50 -13.51 -29.82
N PRO A 14 -20.33 -14.23 -30.94
CA PRO A 14 -19.09 -14.94 -31.22
C PRO A 14 -17.95 -13.94 -31.51
N ARG A 15 -16.83 -14.08 -30.79
CA ARG A 15 -15.59 -13.35 -31.05
C ARG A 15 -14.96 -13.85 -32.36
N THR A 16 -15.12 -13.09 -33.43
CA THR A 16 -14.35 -13.27 -34.67
C THR A 16 -12.91 -12.80 -34.43
N ARG A 17 -11.96 -13.70 -34.70
CA ARG A 17 -10.52 -13.47 -34.64
C ARG A 17 -10.12 -12.71 -35.93
N PRO A 18 -9.45 -11.55 -35.86
CA PRO A 18 -8.96 -10.89 -37.06
C PRO A 18 -7.80 -11.68 -37.70
N PRO A 19 -7.71 -11.72 -39.04
CA PRO A 19 -6.65 -12.43 -39.75
C PRO A 19 -5.38 -11.58 -39.87
N GLY A 20 -4.24 -12.25 -39.70
CA GLY A 20 -2.98 -12.02 -40.41
C GLY A 20 -2.42 -10.60 -40.49
N HIS A 21 -1.51 -10.28 -39.58
CA HIS A 21 -0.34 -9.44 -39.92
C HIS A 21 0.89 -10.35 -39.92
N SER A 22 1.29 -10.75 -41.13
CA SER A 22 2.66 -11.11 -41.49
C SER A 22 3.37 -9.81 -41.87
N ASP A 23 4.44 -9.47 -41.14
CA ASP A 23 5.56 -8.59 -41.51
C ASP A 23 6.35 -8.37 -40.20
N GLU A 24 7.66 -8.29 -40.11
CA GLU A 24 8.79 -8.50 -41.00
C GLU A 24 9.99 -8.71 -40.04
N GLY A 25 11.05 -9.35 -40.52
CA GLY A 25 12.18 -9.75 -39.71
C GLY A 25 12.83 -8.60 -38.95
N ASN A 26 13.18 -8.85 -37.69
CA ASN A 26 14.25 -8.13 -37.03
C ASN A 26 15.24 -9.15 -36.48
N GLY A 27 16.47 -9.07 -37.01
CA GLY A 27 17.57 -9.97 -36.73
C GLY A 27 17.80 -10.09 -35.23
N ARG A 28 17.74 -11.33 -34.73
CA ARG A 28 18.39 -11.68 -33.47
C ARG A 28 19.87 -11.79 -33.76
N ASP A 29 20.58 -10.69 -33.57
CA ASP A 29 21.99 -10.76 -33.24
C ASP A 29 22.08 -11.49 -31.90
N GLN A 30 22.40 -12.78 -31.99
CA GLN A 30 22.87 -13.58 -30.87
C GLN A 30 24.27 -13.08 -30.52
N GLU A 31 24.34 -11.94 -29.83
CA GLU A 31 25.51 -11.61 -29.03
C GLU A 31 25.59 -12.62 -27.89
N HIS A 32 26.34 -13.70 -28.15
CA HIS A 32 26.95 -14.53 -27.15
C HIS A 32 27.83 -13.63 -26.26
N HIS A 33 27.23 -13.08 -25.21
CA HIS A 33 27.99 -12.65 -24.06
C HIS A 33 28.53 -13.90 -23.39
N ASP A 34 29.74 -14.28 -23.78
CA ASP A 34 30.69 -15.02 -22.95
C ASP A 34 30.85 -14.23 -21.64
N ARG A 35 29.92 -14.45 -20.70
CA ARG A 35 30.15 -14.10 -19.31
C ARG A 35 31.27 -15.03 -18.85
N PRO A 36 32.42 -14.50 -18.42
CA PRO A 36 33.40 -15.30 -17.71
C PRO A 36 32.65 -15.97 -16.56
N ASP A 37 32.76 -17.29 -16.47
CA ASP A 37 32.40 -18.06 -15.28
C ASP A 37 33.26 -17.52 -14.12
N ASP A 38 32.81 -16.43 -13.51
CA ASP A 38 33.30 -15.96 -12.22
C ASP A 38 32.82 -16.98 -11.19
N ASP A 39 33.57 -18.07 -11.11
CA ASP A 39 33.59 -19.10 -10.07
C ASP A 39 34.05 -18.52 -8.71
N TYR A 40 33.59 -17.31 -8.37
CA TYR A 40 33.55 -16.80 -7.00
C TYR A 40 32.47 -17.57 -6.23
N ARG A 41 32.74 -18.86 -6.05
CA ARG A 41 32.06 -19.75 -5.13
C ARG A 41 32.36 -19.25 -3.73
N ASP A 42 31.60 -18.25 -3.27
CA ASP A 42 31.68 -17.72 -1.92
C ASP A 42 31.65 -18.89 -0.93
N GLU A 43 32.77 -19.15 -0.26
CA GLU A 43 32.92 -20.23 0.70
C GLU A 43 31.91 -20.11 1.86
N ARG A 44 31.28 -18.92 2.04
CA ARG A 44 30.16 -18.72 2.97
C ARG A 44 28.93 -19.58 2.64
N GLY A 45 28.74 -20.00 1.38
CA GLY A 45 27.68 -20.94 0.98
C GLY A 45 27.89 -22.37 1.46
N GLN A 46 29.15 -22.80 1.67
CA GLN A 46 29.43 -24.17 2.13
C GLN A 46 29.06 -24.40 3.60
N GLY A 47 29.12 -23.35 4.42
CA GLY A 47 28.74 -23.39 5.83
C GLY A 47 27.22 -23.58 6.07
N ARG A 48 26.36 -23.17 5.14
CA ARG A 48 24.91 -23.40 5.23
C ARG A 48 24.54 -24.84 4.81
N ARG A 49 25.14 -25.37 3.74
CA ARG A 49 24.92 -26.75 3.27
C ARG A 49 25.38 -27.83 4.26
N ARG A 50 26.33 -27.53 5.17
CA ARG A 50 26.67 -28.43 6.28
C ARG A 50 25.63 -28.41 7.40
N ARG A 51 25.02 -27.26 7.71
CA ARG A 51 23.98 -27.10 8.76
C ARG A 51 22.66 -27.82 8.45
N ASP A 52 22.39 -28.13 7.19
CA ASP A 52 21.19 -28.85 6.75
C ASP A 52 21.38 -30.36 6.57
N ARG A 53 22.62 -30.86 6.70
CA ARG A 53 22.87 -32.30 6.82
C ARG A 53 22.43 -32.85 8.17
N ASP A 54 22.18 -31.96 9.13
CA ASP A 54 21.88 -32.34 10.50
C ASP A 54 20.40 -32.60 10.81
N LEU A 55 19.50 -32.27 9.88
CA LEU A 55 18.08 -32.54 10.03
C LEU A 55 17.70 -33.72 9.16
N THR A 56 16.89 -34.63 9.73
CA THR A 56 16.30 -35.71 8.94
C THR A 56 15.36 -35.13 7.88
N ALA A 57 15.14 -35.86 6.78
CA ALA A 57 14.16 -35.45 5.78
C ALA A 57 12.76 -35.24 6.41
N LEU A 58 12.41 -36.07 7.39
CA LEU A 58 11.16 -35.95 8.15
C LEU A 58 11.11 -34.65 8.97
N ASP A 59 12.20 -34.24 9.63
CA ASP A 59 12.22 -32.98 10.37
C ASP A 59 12.04 -31.77 9.45
N LYS A 60 12.67 -31.79 8.26
CA LYS A 60 12.51 -30.73 7.26
C LYS A 60 11.05 -30.61 6.83
N GLN A 61 10.44 -31.73 6.46
CA GLN A 61 9.04 -31.78 6.06
C GLN A 61 8.09 -31.33 7.19
N ARG A 62 8.36 -31.70 8.45
CA ARG A 62 7.57 -31.23 9.60
C ARG A 62 7.67 -29.72 9.80
N CYS A 63 8.86 -29.15 9.66
CA CYS A 63 9.04 -27.71 9.76
C CYS A 63 8.36 -26.94 8.61
N GLU A 64 8.36 -27.48 7.39
CA GLU A 64 7.61 -26.94 6.26
C GLU A 64 6.10 -26.95 6.52
N PHE A 65 5.56 -28.04 7.10
CA PHE A 65 4.15 -28.07 7.51
C PHE A 65 3.81 -27.03 8.57
N GLU A 66 4.70 -26.78 9.53
CA GLU A 66 4.52 -25.71 10.52
C GLU A 66 4.49 -24.32 9.87
N GLY A 67 5.36 -24.09 8.88
CA GLY A 67 5.35 -22.89 8.04
C GLY A 67 4.02 -22.69 7.34
N ASN A 68 3.59 -23.68 6.54
CA ASN A 68 2.32 -23.64 5.80
C ASN A 68 1.11 -23.41 6.71
N LYS A 69 1.12 -24.00 7.92
CA LYS A 69 0.07 -23.76 8.91
C LYS A 69 0.05 -22.29 9.35
N LYS A 70 1.22 -21.69 9.61
CA LYS A 70 1.32 -20.28 10.00
C LYS A 70 0.91 -19.32 8.89
N GLU A 71 1.21 -19.63 7.64
CA GLU A 71 0.71 -18.88 6.49
C GLU A 71 -0.83 -18.92 6.43
N SER A 72 -1.41 -20.12 6.57
CA SER A 72 -2.86 -20.32 6.57
C SER A 72 -3.55 -19.58 7.72
N ASP A 73 -3.00 -19.68 8.93
CA ASP A 73 -3.53 -19.00 10.12
C ASP A 73 -3.50 -17.48 9.94
N TYR A 74 -2.42 -16.94 9.36
CA TYR A 74 -2.29 -15.51 9.09
C TYR A 74 -3.33 -15.04 8.04
N TYR A 75 -3.49 -15.78 6.94
CA TYR A 75 -4.46 -15.45 5.89
C TYR A 75 -5.90 -15.48 6.43
N ALA A 76 -6.26 -16.53 7.18
CA ALA A 76 -7.57 -16.65 7.81
C ALA A 76 -7.85 -15.47 8.77
N GLY A 77 -6.82 -14.96 9.45
CA GLY A 77 -6.94 -13.79 10.33
C GLY A 77 -7.27 -12.48 9.62
N ILE A 78 -6.97 -12.35 8.32
CA ILE A 78 -7.13 -11.10 7.55
C ILE A 78 -8.23 -11.17 6.49
N GLU A 79 -8.71 -12.37 6.12
CA GLU A 79 -9.69 -12.58 5.04
C GLU A 79 -10.90 -11.66 5.16
N LYS A 80 -11.55 -11.67 6.33
CA LYS A 80 -12.75 -10.84 6.59
C LYS A 80 -12.47 -9.35 6.39
N ALA A 81 -11.31 -8.87 6.83
CA ALA A 81 -10.93 -7.46 6.69
C ALA A 81 -10.68 -7.08 5.22
N LEU A 82 -10.09 -7.99 4.42
CA LEU A 82 -9.90 -7.78 2.99
C LEU A 82 -11.23 -7.74 2.24
N THR A 83 -12.17 -8.64 2.57
CA THR A 83 -13.51 -8.64 1.97
C THR A 83 -14.27 -7.36 2.30
N GLU A 84 -14.26 -6.94 3.56
CA GLU A 84 -14.93 -5.70 3.99
C GLU A 84 -14.32 -4.47 3.29
N ARG A 85 -12.99 -4.36 3.24
CA ARG A 85 -12.33 -3.24 2.54
C ARG A 85 -12.60 -3.23 1.05
N SER A 86 -12.68 -4.40 0.40
CA SER A 86 -13.07 -4.48 -1.01
C SER A 86 -14.46 -3.90 -1.25
N LYS A 87 -15.42 -4.25 -0.39
CA LYS A 87 -16.77 -3.69 -0.46
C LYS A 87 -16.77 -2.18 -0.20
N GLN A 88 -16.05 -1.73 0.84
CA GLN A 88 -15.93 -0.31 1.17
C GLN A 88 -15.31 0.49 0.03
N PHE A 89 -14.34 -0.08 -0.69
CA PHE A 89 -13.74 0.56 -1.86
C PHE A 89 -14.80 0.85 -2.94
N ASP A 90 -15.54 -0.18 -3.36
CA ASP A 90 -16.57 -0.04 -4.39
C ASP A 90 -17.69 0.92 -3.96
N ASP A 91 -18.21 0.77 -2.74
CA ASP A 91 -19.25 1.62 -2.17
C ASP A 91 -18.78 3.10 -2.09
N THR A 92 -17.52 3.31 -1.70
CA THR A 92 -16.94 4.65 -1.54
C THR A 92 -16.77 5.37 -2.87
N LEU A 93 -16.36 4.68 -3.94
CA LEU A 93 -16.21 5.32 -5.26
C LEU A 93 -17.54 5.86 -5.77
N VAL A 94 -18.59 5.04 -5.68
CA VAL A 94 -19.96 5.43 -6.07
C VAL A 94 -20.45 6.60 -5.23
N LEU A 95 -20.25 6.56 -3.91
CA LEU A 95 -20.63 7.67 -3.03
C LEU A 95 -19.88 8.95 -3.34
N TYR A 96 -18.56 8.87 -3.59
CA TYR A 96 -17.74 10.03 -3.89
C TYR A 96 -18.17 10.69 -5.20
N GLU A 97 -18.36 9.91 -6.27
CA GLU A 97 -18.79 10.44 -7.57
C GLU A 97 -20.16 11.12 -7.49
N ASN A 98 -21.13 10.47 -6.82
CA ASN A 98 -22.46 11.04 -6.59
C ASN A 98 -22.38 12.34 -5.79
N ASN A 99 -21.59 12.38 -4.71
CA ASN A 99 -21.44 13.56 -3.86
C ASN A 99 -20.75 14.71 -4.60
N ARG A 100 -19.73 14.44 -5.44
CA ARG A 100 -19.10 15.48 -6.28
C ARG A 100 -20.09 16.07 -7.27
N THR A 101 -20.83 15.21 -7.97
CA THR A 101 -21.86 15.63 -8.94
C THR A 101 -22.94 16.47 -8.26
N ALA A 102 -23.40 16.05 -7.08
CA ALA A 102 -24.40 16.79 -6.31
C ALA A 102 -23.86 18.12 -5.73
N ALA A 103 -22.57 18.18 -5.39
CA ALA A 103 -21.91 19.36 -4.84
C ALA A 103 -21.64 20.45 -5.89
N GLU A 104 -21.42 20.08 -7.16
CA GLU A 104 -20.97 20.99 -8.20
C GLU A 104 -21.91 22.20 -8.44
N PRO A 105 -23.25 22.04 -8.51
CA PRO A 105 -24.16 23.18 -8.62
C PRO A 105 -24.07 24.13 -7.42
N ALA A 106 -24.02 23.59 -6.20
CA ALA A 106 -23.94 24.38 -4.97
C ALA A 106 -22.61 25.16 -4.92
N LEU A 107 -21.50 24.50 -5.26
CA LEU A 107 -20.18 25.14 -5.33
C LEU A 107 -20.14 26.25 -6.39
N LYS A 108 -20.76 26.03 -7.56
CA LYS A 108 -20.87 27.06 -8.61
C LYS A 108 -21.66 28.27 -8.11
N THR A 109 -22.80 28.05 -7.46
CA THR A 109 -23.60 29.12 -6.86
C THR A 109 -22.80 29.87 -5.79
N ALA A 110 -22.09 29.15 -4.90
CA ALA A 110 -21.27 29.76 -3.87
C ALA A 110 -20.14 30.61 -4.46
N ARG A 111 -19.41 30.11 -5.47
CA ARG A 111 -18.34 30.85 -6.16
C ARG A 111 -18.84 32.14 -6.81
N ASN A 112 -19.96 32.08 -7.54
CA ASN A 112 -20.56 33.27 -8.13
C ASN A 112 -20.96 34.30 -7.05
N ALA A 113 -21.53 33.83 -5.94
CA ALA A 113 -21.88 34.70 -4.82
C ALA A 113 -20.64 35.33 -4.17
N ILE A 114 -19.56 34.58 -3.99
CA ILE A 114 -18.28 35.09 -3.47
C ILE A 114 -17.72 36.17 -4.41
N GLU A 115 -17.70 35.93 -5.72
CA GLU A 115 -17.22 36.90 -6.72
C GLU A 115 -18.04 38.21 -6.65
N ASP A 116 -19.37 38.11 -6.58
CA ASP A 116 -20.26 39.25 -6.44
C ASP A 116 -20.04 40.01 -5.12
N LEU A 117 -19.83 39.29 -4.01
CA LEU A 117 -19.55 39.87 -2.70
C LEU A 117 -18.21 40.61 -2.70
N LEU A 118 -17.15 39.97 -3.20
CA LEU A 118 -15.83 40.58 -3.33
C LEU A 118 -15.89 41.84 -4.21
N LYS A 119 -16.62 41.81 -5.32
CA LYS A 119 -16.80 42.99 -6.19
C LYS A 119 -17.46 44.16 -5.44
N LYS A 120 -18.50 43.90 -4.64
CA LYS A 120 -19.19 44.93 -3.84
C LYS A 120 -18.30 45.46 -2.72
N LEU A 121 -17.65 44.55 -1.98
CA LEU A 121 -16.77 44.91 -0.87
C LEU A 121 -15.58 45.75 -1.34
N ARG A 122 -14.99 45.43 -2.50
CA ARG A 122 -13.92 46.25 -3.13
C ARG A 122 -14.33 47.69 -3.41
N CYS A 123 -15.62 47.96 -3.62
CA CYS A 123 -16.10 49.34 -3.79
C CYS A 123 -16.20 50.09 -2.45
N ILE A 124 -16.33 49.37 -1.33
CA ILE A 124 -16.54 49.94 0.02
C ILE A 124 -15.21 50.09 0.76
N SER A 125 -14.28 49.14 0.60
CA SER A 125 -13.03 49.07 1.37
C SER A 125 -11.94 50.10 0.99
N GLY A 126 -12.22 51.02 0.05
CA GLY A 126 -11.37 52.20 -0.18
C GLY A 126 -9.90 51.91 -0.55
N CYS A 127 -8.98 52.72 -0.03
CA CYS A 127 -7.54 52.68 -0.37
C CYS A 127 -6.76 51.54 0.29
N ASP A 128 -7.28 50.92 1.36
CA ASP A 128 -6.53 49.91 2.14
C ASP A 128 -6.62 48.49 1.55
N ARG A 129 -7.37 48.31 0.45
CA ARG A 129 -7.53 47.01 -0.23
C ARG A 129 -6.20 46.35 -0.57
N GLU A 130 -5.27 47.10 -1.15
CA GLU A 130 -3.97 46.53 -1.57
C GLU A 130 -3.16 46.01 -0.38
N LEU A 131 -3.27 46.69 0.77
CA LEU A 131 -2.65 46.25 2.01
C LEU A 131 -3.30 44.96 2.55
N LEU A 132 -4.64 44.86 2.50
CA LEU A 132 -5.36 43.66 2.92
C LEU A 132 -5.06 42.46 2.01
N ASP A 133 -5.02 42.65 0.70
CA ASP A 133 -4.66 41.58 -0.25
C ASP A 133 -3.21 41.12 -0.03
N ALA A 134 -2.28 42.05 0.22
CA ALA A 134 -0.90 41.72 0.55
C ALA A 134 -0.79 40.92 1.86
N ALA A 135 -1.48 41.37 2.91
CA ALA A 135 -1.51 40.67 4.19
C ALA A 135 -2.13 39.27 4.08
N TRP A 136 -3.21 39.14 3.32
CA TRP A 136 -3.86 37.86 3.03
C TRP A 136 -2.91 36.88 2.34
N ASN A 137 -2.20 37.32 1.29
CA ASN A 137 -1.22 36.49 0.59
C ASN A 137 -0.08 36.02 1.52
N GLU A 138 0.39 36.87 2.43
CA GLU A 138 1.39 36.47 3.43
C GLU A 138 0.85 35.41 4.41
N VAL A 139 -0.44 35.50 4.77
CA VAL A 139 -1.10 34.45 5.57
C VAL A 139 -1.21 33.16 4.77
N LEU A 140 -1.64 33.20 3.51
CA LEU A 140 -1.77 32.02 2.65
C LEU A 140 -0.44 31.26 2.50
N VAL A 141 0.66 31.95 2.24
CA VAL A 141 2.00 31.33 2.15
C VAL A 141 2.37 30.60 3.45
N ARG A 142 1.96 31.12 4.61
CA ARG A 142 2.20 30.46 5.90
C ARG A 142 1.28 29.24 6.07
N VAL A 143 0.02 29.35 5.68
CA VAL A 143 -0.95 28.24 5.71
C VAL A 143 -0.48 27.08 4.80
N GLU A 144 -0.04 27.38 3.58
CA GLU A 144 0.47 26.38 2.62
C GLU A 144 1.72 25.65 3.14
N LYS A 145 2.63 26.37 3.81
CA LYS A 145 3.79 25.75 4.46
C LYS A 145 3.38 24.80 5.58
N CYS A 146 2.34 25.15 6.34
CA CYS A 146 1.81 24.29 7.39
C CYS A 146 1.10 23.05 6.82
N SER A 147 0.39 23.17 5.69
CA SER A 147 -0.30 22.04 5.07
C SER A 147 0.65 21.07 4.38
N ALA A 148 1.73 21.56 3.74
CA ALA A 148 2.74 20.72 3.11
C ALA A 148 3.44 19.76 4.09
N ALA A 149 3.53 20.12 5.37
CA ALA A 149 4.09 19.26 6.41
C ALA A 149 3.21 18.05 6.75
N ASN A 150 1.93 18.08 6.41
CA ASN A 150 0.97 17.01 6.71
C ASN A 150 0.92 15.90 5.65
N GLY A 151 1.82 15.94 4.66
CA GLY A 151 1.84 15.01 3.54
C GLY A 151 0.77 15.31 2.50
N GLY A 152 0.90 14.69 1.32
CA GLY A 152 -0.11 14.79 0.27
C GLY A 152 -1.44 14.14 0.68
N PRO A 153 -2.49 14.33 -0.13
CA PRO A 153 -3.76 13.63 0.08
C PRO A 153 -3.62 12.11 -0.11
N CYS A 154 -2.48 11.64 -0.64
CA CYS A 154 -2.18 10.24 -0.90
C CYS A 154 -0.94 9.70 -0.19
N LEU A 155 -0.79 8.37 -0.22
CA LEU A 155 0.46 7.69 0.15
C LEU A 155 1.53 7.99 -0.90
N ASP A 156 2.72 8.37 -0.43
CA ASP A 156 3.92 8.57 -1.25
C ASP A 156 4.74 7.27 -1.44
N ASP A 157 4.15 6.11 -1.14
CA ASP A 157 4.80 4.79 -1.17
C ASP A 157 4.46 4.05 -2.48
N ASP A 158 5.46 3.42 -3.10
CA ASP A 158 5.34 2.64 -4.35
C ASP A 158 4.63 1.28 -4.18
N CYS A 159 4.33 0.89 -2.93
CA CYS A 159 3.73 -0.39 -2.58
C CYS A 159 4.58 -1.60 -3.03
N GLU A 160 5.90 -1.42 -3.14
CA GLU A 160 6.84 -2.50 -3.47
C GLU A 160 7.33 -3.18 -2.20
N PHE A 161 7.15 -4.50 -2.15
CA PHE A 161 7.56 -5.36 -1.05
C PHE A 161 8.44 -6.45 -1.64
N ASP A 162 9.61 -6.68 -1.05
CA ASP A 162 10.47 -7.79 -1.42
C ASP A 162 9.81 -9.09 -0.93
N ASP A 163 9.36 -9.92 -1.87
CA ASP A 163 8.69 -11.18 -1.61
C ASP A 163 9.66 -12.38 -1.61
N ASP A 164 10.96 -12.12 -1.80
CA ASP A 164 11.99 -13.13 -1.67
C ASP A 164 12.31 -13.38 -0.19
N VAL A 165 12.08 -14.61 0.23
CA VAL A 165 12.39 -15.13 1.57
C VAL A 165 13.52 -16.16 1.51
N CYS A 166 14.05 -16.44 0.31
CA CYS A 166 15.09 -17.42 0.12
C CYS A 166 16.42 -16.89 0.68
N ASP A 167 17.15 -17.73 1.39
CA ASP A 167 18.47 -17.40 1.95
C ASP A 167 18.52 -16.19 2.90
N VAL A 168 17.37 -15.67 3.32
CA VAL A 168 17.24 -14.63 4.35
C VAL A 168 17.33 -15.27 5.73
N ASP A 169 18.10 -14.69 6.65
CA ASP A 169 18.17 -15.21 8.01
C ASP A 169 16.99 -14.76 8.90
N LEU A 170 16.79 -15.46 10.00
CA LEU A 170 15.66 -15.22 10.92
C LEU A 170 15.63 -13.79 11.49
N ALA A 171 16.77 -13.15 11.68
CA ALA A 171 16.82 -11.80 12.23
C ALA A 171 16.36 -10.79 11.17
N GLU A 172 16.83 -10.95 9.93
CA GLU A 172 16.40 -10.12 8.80
C GLU A 172 14.91 -10.33 8.49
N LEU A 173 14.40 -11.57 8.50
CA LEU A 173 12.97 -11.85 8.30
C LEU A 173 12.09 -11.12 9.33
N ARG A 174 12.48 -11.11 10.60
CA ARG A 174 11.76 -10.37 11.66
C ARG A 174 11.82 -8.85 11.46
N SER A 175 12.96 -8.34 10.99
CA SER A 175 13.09 -6.91 10.63
C SER A 175 12.16 -6.54 9.47
N ARG A 176 12.11 -7.38 8.43
CA ARG A 176 11.18 -7.22 7.29
C ARG A 176 9.72 -7.32 7.74
N GLU A 177 9.37 -8.28 8.60
CA GLU A 177 8.03 -8.41 9.18
C GLU A 177 7.58 -7.12 9.87
N ALA A 178 8.40 -6.55 10.76
CA ALA A 178 8.07 -5.31 11.47
C ALA A 178 7.91 -4.13 10.50
N THR A 179 8.84 -3.97 9.56
CA THR A 179 8.84 -2.88 8.57
C THR A 179 7.60 -2.97 7.66
N TYR A 180 7.31 -4.15 7.12
CA TYR A 180 6.19 -4.34 6.21
C TYR A 180 4.85 -4.26 6.93
N THR A 181 4.79 -4.71 8.19
CA THR A 181 3.61 -4.49 9.05
C THR A 181 3.32 -3.01 9.21
N ALA A 182 4.34 -2.19 9.53
CA ALA A 182 4.16 -0.75 9.68
C ALA A 182 3.66 -0.07 8.38
N ARG A 183 4.24 -0.42 7.23
CA ARG A 183 3.80 0.10 5.91
C ARG A 183 2.37 -0.30 5.58
N VAL A 184 2.00 -1.56 5.80
CA VAL A 184 0.62 -2.05 5.59
C VAL A 184 -0.37 -1.34 6.50
N VAL A 185 -0.03 -1.16 7.78
CA VAL A 185 -0.89 -0.44 8.74
C VAL A 185 -1.05 1.02 8.34
N ALA A 186 0.01 1.70 7.89
CA ALA A 186 -0.07 3.06 7.39
C ALA A 186 -0.98 3.16 6.15
N ALA A 187 -0.86 2.21 5.21
CA ALA A 187 -1.71 2.18 4.03
C ALA A 187 -3.19 1.91 4.36
N GLU A 188 -3.45 1.01 5.30
CA GLU A 188 -4.81 0.73 5.80
C GLU A 188 -5.40 1.96 6.53
N ALA A 189 -4.62 2.65 7.35
CA ALA A 189 -5.07 3.87 8.02
C ALA A 189 -5.41 4.97 7.01
N LYS A 190 -4.59 5.13 5.95
CA LYS A 190 -4.89 6.10 4.89
C LYS A 190 -6.15 5.74 4.11
N PHE A 191 -6.35 4.46 3.81
CA PHE A 191 -7.61 3.98 3.23
C PHE A 191 -8.81 4.34 4.12
N ASP A 192 -8.71 4.09 5.44
CA ASP A 192 -9.77 4.37 6.41
C ASP A 192 -10.07 5.89 6.55
N GLU A 193 -9.10 6.76 6.28
CA GLU A 193 -9.32 8.21 6.14
C GLU A 193 -10.06 8.54 4.85
N LEU A 194 -9.61 7.99 3.72
CA LEU A 194 -10.17 8.29 2.40
C LEU A 194 -11.62 7.88 2.29
N ILE A 195 -12.04 6.74 2.85
CA ILE A 195 -13.46 6.31 2.80
C ILE A 195 -14.42 7.28 3.52
N LYS A 196 -13.92 8.20 4.35
CA LYS A 196 -14.74 9.23 5.02
C LYS A 196 -14.93 10.48 4.15
N GLU A 197 -14.10 10.64 3.12
CA GLU A 197 -14.05 11.82 2.27
C GLU A 197 -15.38 12.17 1.59
N PRO A 198 -16.23 11.22 1.14
CA PRO A 198 -17.55 11.57 0.59
C PRO A 198 -18.42 12.36 1.58
N ALA A 199 -18.41 11.99 2.86
CA ALA A 199 -19.18 12.69 3.89
C ALA A 199 -18.55 14.04 4.25
N LEU A 200 -17.20 14.09 4.32
CA LEU A 200 -16.47 15.33 4.57
C LEU A 200 -16.69 16.36 3.46
N LEU A 201 -16.74 15.93 2.19
CA LEU A 201 -17.07 16.79 1.06
C LEU A 201 -18.44 17.45 1.23
N THR A 202 -19.48 16.67 1.57
CA THR A 202 -20.81 17.23 1.82
C THR A 202 -20.78 18.25 2.97
N ALA A 203 -20.06 17.96 4.04
CA ALA A 203 -19.91 18.87 5.16
C ALA A 203 -19.20 20.18 4.76
N ARG A 204 -18.12 20.11 3.96
CA ARG A 204 -17.40 21.29 3.47
C ARG A 204 -18.27 22.18 2.59
N ILE A 205 -19.11 21.59 1.72
CA ILE A 205 -20.04 22.37 0.87
C ILE A 205 -21.11 23.09 1.70
N VAL A 206 -21.65 22.42 2.73
CA VAL A 206 -22.62 23.05 3.66
C VAL A 206 -21.95 24.19 4.43
N ALA A 207 -20.74 23.97 4.95
CA ALA A 207 -19.98 24.98 5.67
C ALA A 207 -19.68 26.20 4.77
N LEU A 208 -19.21 25.98 3.54
CA LEU A 208 -18.96 27.04 2.57
C LEU A 208 -20.22 27.84 2.27
N THR A 209 -21.36 27.17 2.05
CA THR A 209 -22.63 27.85 1.77
C THR A 209 -23.07 28.72 2.96
N ALA A 210 -22.90 28.24 4.19
CA ALA A 210 -23.20 29.00 5.39
C ALA A 210 -22.25 30.19 5.58
N GLU A 211 -20.97 30.02 5.27
CA GLU A 211 -19.95 31.07 5.30
C GLU A 211 -20.29 32.20 4.31
N VAL A 212 -20.61 31.86 3.06
CA VAL A 212 -21.03 32.83 2.04
C VAL A 212 -22.31 33.58 2.47
N ALA A 213 -23.28 32.89 3.05
CA ALA A 213 -24.49 33.52 3.56
C ALA A 213 -24.20 34.48 4.74
N ALA A 214 -23.24 34.14 5.61
CA ALA A 214 -22.82 35.02 6.70
C ALA A 214 -22.15 36.30 6.16
N VAL A 215 -21.24 36.18 5.18
CA VAL A 215 -20.62 37.35 4.53
C VAL A 215 -21.67 38.23 3.85
N ALA A 216 -22.63 37.64 3.15
CA ALA A 216 -23.72 38.37 2.52
C ALA A 216 -24.59 39.14 3.53
N LYS A 217 -24.85 38.55 4.70
CA LYS A 217 -25.59 39.19 5.79
C LYS A 217 -24.81 40.36 6.40
N ASP A 218 -23.51 40.17 6.65
CA ASP A 218 -22.64 41.20 7.21
C ASP A 218 -22.54 42.41 6.27
N LEU A 219 -22.45 42.18 4.95
CA LEU A 219 -22.45 43.24 3.94
C LEU A 219 -23.79 43.99 3.83
N ALA A 220 -24.92 43.32 4.11
CA ALA A 220 -26.25 43.92 4.01
C ALA A 220 -26.61 44.85 5.19
N ALA A 221 -25.79 44.89 6.25
CA ALA A 221 -25.95 45.86 7.33
C ALA A 221 -25.61 47.27 6.80
N ASP A 222 -26.44 48.27 7.12
CA ASP A 222 -26.25 49.66 6.72
C ASP A 222 -26.02 50.57 7.95
N PRO A 223 -24.78 51.03 8.22
CA PRO A 223 -23.53 50.65 7.55
C PRO A 223 -23.00 49.27 8.01
N PRO A 224 -22.09 48.62 7.24
CA PRO A 224 -21.38 47.44 7.71
C PRO A 224 -20.57 47.79 8.95
N ALA A 225 -20.63 46.96 9.99
CA ALA A 225 -19.94 47.23 11.26
C ALA A 225 -18.41 47.23 11.09
N ASP A 226 -17.89 46.34 10.25
CA ASP A 226 -16.46 46.21 9.94
C ASP A 226 -16.29 45.74 8.47
N PRO A 227 -16.13 46.68 7.52
CA PRO A 227 -16.01 46.33 6.10
C PRO A 227 -14.69 45.61 5.77
N GLU A 228 -13.62 45.87 6.51
CA GLU A 228 -12.31 45.21 6.32
C GLU A 228 -12.39 43.73 6.71
N LEU A 229 -12.92 43.45 7.91
CA LEU A 229 -13.12 42.06 8.35
C LEU A 229 -14.10 41.31 7.44
N THR A 230 -15.14 41.98 6.95
CA THR A 230 -16.09 41.38 6.00
C THR A 230 -15.41 41.03 4.67
N TYR A 231 -14.49 41.88 4.19
CA TYR A 231 -13.65 41.59 3.02
C TYR A 231 -12.73 40.39 3.26
N ILE A 232 -12.04 40.33 4.40
CA ILE A 232 -11.18 39.19 4.75
C ILE A 232 -11.98 37.88 4.82
N LYS A 233 -13.17 37.89 5.44
CA LYS A 233 -14.05 36.70 5.46
C LYS A 233 -14.45 36.24 4.05
N ALA A 234 -14.66 37.18 3.12
CA ALA A 234 -14.93 36.84 1.72
C ALA A 234 -13.73 36.18 1.03
N LEU A 235 -12.50 36.63 1.31
CA LEU A 235 -11.27 35.99 0.83
C LEU A 235 -11.07 34.59 1.42
N VAL A 236 -11.41 34.38 2.69
CA VAL A 236 -11.39 33.05 3.33
C VAL A 236 -12.40 32.12 2.65
N ALA A 237 -13.62 32.59 2.39
CA ALA A 237 -14.62 31.82 1.66
C ALA A 237 -14.17 31.48 0.23
N GLU A 238 -13.50 32.42 -0.45
CA GLU A 238 -12.87 32.19 -1.77
C GLU A 238 -11.86 31.05 -1.72
N TYR A 239 -10.93 31.09 -0.75
CA TYR A 239 -9.94 30.04 -0.51
C TYR A 239 -10.58 28.68 -0.20
N HIS A 240 -11.59 28.62 0.66
CA HIS A 240 -12.32 27.38 0.93
C HIS A 240 -13.07 26.85 -0.32
N ALA A 241 -13.47 27.73 -1.23
CA ALA A 241 -14.10 27.38 -2.50
C ALA A 241 -13.08 26.97 -3.58
N GLU A 242 -11.78 27.18 -3.38
CA GLU A 242 -10.75 26.74 -4.31
C GLU A 242 -10.72 25.22 -4.44
N ARG A 243 -10.24 24.76 -5.60
CA ARG A 243 -10.24 23.34 -5.96
C ARG A 243 -9.53 22.47 -4.92
N ASP A 244 -8.38 22.93 -4.43
CA ASP A 244 -7.53 22.12 -3.57
C ASP A 244 -8.11 22.02 -2.15
N GLN A 245 -8.91 22.98 -1.71
CA GLN A 245 -9.55 22.94 -0.40
C GLN A 245 -10.86 22.15 -0.43
N ILE A 246 -11.76 22.47 -1.35
CA ILE A 246 -13.09 21.86 -1.36
C ILE A 246 -13.04 20.36 -1.69
N TRP A 247 -12.09 19.96 -2.55
CA TRP A 247 -11.89 18.58 -2.98
C TRP A 247 -10.74 17.87 -2.24
N ALA A 248 -10.26 18.41 -1.12
CA ALA A 248 -9.19 17.81 -0.32
C ALA A 248 -7.92 17.46 -1.12
N GLY A 249 -7.52 18.33 -2.05
CA GLY A 249 -6.37 18.14 -2.93
C GLY A 249 -6.62 17.24 -4.15
N PHE A 250 -7.81 16.64 -4.28
CA PHE A 250 -8.13 15.80 -5.43
C PHE A 250 -8.69 16.62 -6.58
N ALA A 251 -7.78 16.96 -7.50
CA ALA A 251 -8.08 17.72 -8.70
C ALA A 251 -9.28 17.14 -9.49
N TYR A 252 -9.34 15.82 -9.67
CA TYR A 252 -10.37 15.12 -10.43
C TYR A 252 -10.78 13.81 -9.72
N PRO A 253 -11.96 13.24 -10.01
CA PRO A 253 -12.42 11.99 -9.40
C PRO A 253 -11.40 10.85 -9.51
N ASN A 254 -10.73 10.72 -10.66
CA ASN A 254 -9.74 9.66 -10.86
C ASN A 254 -8.51 9.81 -9.94
N ALA A 255 -8.13 11.02 -9.52
CA ALA A 255 -7.00 11.20 -8.59
C ALA A 255 -7.33 10.62 -7.19
N TYR A 256 -8.59 10.78 -6.77
CA TYR A 256 -9.09 10.18 -5.54
C TYR A 256 -9.16 8.66 -5.65
N GLU A 257 -9.71 8.17 -6.76
CA GLU A 257 -9.77 6.73 -7.06
C GLU A 257 -8.38 6.09 -7.11
N ASP A 258 -7.43 6.70 -7.82
CA ASP A 258 -6.04 6.24 -7.91
C ASP A 258 -5.42 6.16 -6.53
N CYS A 259 -5.71 7.14 -5.67
CA CYS A 259 -5.20 7.12 -4.31
C CYS A 259 -5.79 5.98 -3.46
N LEU A 260 -7.11 5.79 -3.49
CA LEU A 260 -7.77 4.65 -2.83
C LEU A 260 -7.21 3.31 -3.34
N ARG A 261 -7.05 3.17 -4.67
CA ARG A 261 -6.49 1.98 -5.31
C ARG A 261 -5.06 1.73 -4.86
N THR A 262 -4.24 2.77 -4.71
CA THR A 262 -2.87 2.65 -4.21
C THR A 262 -2.86 2.16 -2.76
N CYS A 263 -3.67 2.75 -1.87
CA CYS A 263 -3.79 2.29 -0.48
C CYS A 263 -4.22 0.81 -0.38
N GLN A 264 -5.24 0.43 -1.14
CA GLN A 264 -5.75 -0.94 -1.17
C GLN A 264 -4.70 -1.92 -1.74
N ARG A 265 -3.99 -1.54 -2.80
CA ARG A 265 -2.92 -2.35 -3.41
C ARG A 265 -1.75 -2.54 -2.45
N CYS A 266 -1.30 -1.49 -1.77
CA CYS A 266 -0.30 -1.53 -0.71
C CYS A 266 -0.70 -2.53 0.38
N SER A 267 -1.93 -2.42 0.89
CA SER A 267 -2.46 -3.35 1.90
C SER A 267 -2.44 -4.79 1.39
N ILE A 268 -3.04 -5.09 0.22
CA ILE A 268 -3.11 -6.46 -0.32
C ILE A 268 -1.73 -7.05 -0.59
N ARG A 269 -0.83 -6.30 -1.25
CA ARG A 269 0.53 -6.77 -1.57
C ARG A 269 1.34 -7.00 -0.31
N GLY A 270 1.35 -6.05 0.61
CA GLY A 270 2.11 -6.19 1.85
C GLY A 270 1.57 -7.32 2.73
N ARG A 271 0.25 -7.49 2.82
CA ARG A 271 -0.35 -8.64 3.52
C ARG A 271 0.07 -9.97 2.90
N ARG A 272 0.10 -10.08 1.57
CA ARG A 272 0.57 -11.28 0.87
C ARG A 272 2.03 -11.60 1.18
N VAL A 273 2.91 -10.61 1.18
CA VAL A 273 4.32 -10.80 1.52
C VAL A 273 4.50 -11.16 3.00
N LEU A 274 3.77 -10.50 3.90
CA LEU A 274 3.76 -10.82 5.32
C LEU A 274 3.33 -12.28 5.59
N THR A 275 2.35 -12.81 4.85
CA THR A 275 1.96 -14.22 4.95
C THR A 275 3.18 -15.14 4.75
N ARG A 276 3.96 -14.93 3.67
CA ARG A 276 5.15 -15.73 3.36
C ARG A 276 6.25 -15.56 4.41
N ILE A 277 6.50 -14.32 4.84
CA ILE A 277 7.51 -14.03 5.88
C ILE A 277 7.16 -14.76 7.18
N VAL A 278 5.91 -14.71 7.61
CA VAL A 278 5.42 -15.40 8.82
C VAL A 278 5.59 -16.92 8.70
N GLY A 279 5.31 -17.48 7.51
CA GLY A 279 5.58 -18.88 7.18
C GLY A 279 7.05 -19.25 7.32
N GLU A 280 7.94 -18.53 6.64
CA GLU A 280 9.38 -18.81 6.66
C GLU A 280 10.00 -18.62 8.05
N ILE A 281 9.57 -17.59 8.81
CA ILE A 281 9.96 -17.41 10.21
C ILE A 281 9.66 -18.68 11.02
N ALA A 282 8.48 -19.27 10.85
CA ALA A 282 8.08 -20.49 11.55
C ALA A 282 8.93 -21.70 11.13
N VAL A 283 9.21 -21.85 9.83
CA VAL A 283 10.11 -22.89 9.31
C VAL A 283 11.50 -22.79 9.96
N GLN A 284 12.08 -21.58 9.98
CA GLN A 284 13.42 -21.37 10.54
C GLN A 284 13.47 -21.58 12.06
N GLN A 285 12.44 -21.15 12.79
CA GLN A 285 12.31 -21.39 14.22
C GLN A 285 12.21 -22.89 14.52
N CYS A 286 11.40 -23.64 13.76
CA CYS A 286 11.31 -25.09 13.89
C CYS A 286 12.67 -25.76 13.63
N LYS A 287 13.35 -25.41 12.53
CA LYS A 287 14.68 -25.96 12.20
C LYS A 287 15.69 -25.66 13.31
N ALA A 288 15.71 -24.44 13.85
CA ALA A 288 16.59 -24.05 14.95
C ALA A 288 16.30 -24.87 16.22
N ALA A 289 15.03 -25.04 16.59
CA ALA A 289 14.62 -25.84 17.74
C ALA A 289 15.01 -27.32 17.59
N LYS A 290 14.84 -27.91 16.40
CA LYS A 290 15.25 -29.29 16.11
C LYS A 290 16.77 -29.47 16.19
N ARG A 291 17.55 -28.54 15.64
CA ARG A 291 19.01 -28.57 15.76
C ARG A 291 19.44 -28.49 17.22
N LEU A 292 18.86 -27.57 18.00
CA LEU A 292 19.15 -27.45 19.43
C LEU A 292 18.80 -28.74 20.19
N ALA A 293 17.63 -29.32 19.93
CA ALA A 293 17.21 -30.59 20.54
C ALA A 293 18.19 -31.74 20.20
N ARG A 294 18.64 -31.83 18.95
CA ARG A 294 19.66 -32.82 18.54
C ARG A 294 20.99 -32.56 19.24
N CYS A 295 21.45 -31.31 19.34
CA CYS A 295 22.67 -30.98 20.07
C CYS A 295 22.57 -31.38 21.55
N ILE A 296 21.42 -31.14 22.20
CA ILE A 296 21.16 -31.57 23.58
C ILE A 296 21.21 -33.10 23.67
N ALA A 297 20.56 -33.82 22.76
CA ALA A 297 20.57 -35.28 22.72
C ALA A 297 21.99 -35.85 22.51
N LEU A 298 22.75 -35.32 21.55
CA LEU A 298 24.14 -35.72 21.30
C LEU A 298 25.03 -35.48 22.53
N LYS A 299 24.86 -34.35 23.22
CA LYS A 299 25.59 -34.08 24.47
C LYS A 299 25.23 -35.08 25.57
N ALA A 300 23.96 -35.42 25.70
CA ALA A 300 23.49 -36.40 26.68
C ALA A 300 23.98 -37.83 26.38
N HIS A 301 24.24 -38.15 25.10
CA HIS A 301 24.66 -39.48 24.64
C HIS A 301 26.08 -39.51 24.04
N LEU A 302 26.94 -38.58 24.44
CA LEU A 302 28.22 -38.32 23.77
C LEU A 302 29.11 -39.57 23.63
N ALA A 303 29.21 -40.38 24.69
CA ALA A 303 30.00 -41.61 24.66
C ALA A 303 29.44 -42.65 23.67
N THR A 304 28.12 -42.85 23.68
CA THR A 304 27.44 -43.79 22.78
C THR A 304 27.58 -43.37 21.32
N GLU A 305 27.35 -42.09 21.03
CA GLU A 305 27.47 -41.52 19.68
C GLU A 305 28.93 -41.55 19.19
N THR A 306 29.90 -41.27 20.08
CA THR A 306 31.33 -41.35 19.74
C THR A 306 31.74 -42.78 19.37
N LYS A 307 31.26 -43.78 20.13
CA LYS A 307 31.53 -45.18 19.82
C LYS A 307 30.92 -45.56 18.47
N LYS A 308 29.67 -45.18 18.22
CA LYS A 308 28.98 -45.43 16.94
C LYS A 308 29.75 -44.84 15.76
N GLU A 309 30.15 -43.57 15.83
CA GLU A 309 30.92 -42.93 14.76
C GLU A 309 32.28 -43.61 14.55
N ALA A 310 32.97 -44.00 15.62
CA ALA A 310 34.24 -44.72 15.53
C ALA A 310 34.09 -46.08 14.83
N ASP A 311 33.00 -46.80 15.10
CA ASP A 311 32.70 -48.08 14.43
C ASP A 311 32.36 -47.84 12.93
N GLU A 312 31.54 -46.84 12.59
CA GLU A 312 31.23 -46.45 11.19
C GLU A 312 32.48 -46.01 10.38
N LEU A 313 33.43 -45.33 11.02
CA LEU A 313 34.69 -44.94 10.38
C LEU A 313 35.56 -46.16 10.05
N ARG A 314 35.65 -47.14 10.96
CA ARG A 314 36.39 -48.38 10.70
C ARG A 314 35.82 -49.14 9.50
N GLU A 315 34.49 -49.29 9.43
CA GLU A 315 33.83 -49.95 8.31
C GLU A 315 34.13 -49.26 6.97
N ARG A 316 34.16 -47.93 6.96
CA ARG A 316 34.47 -47.13 5.76
C ARG A 316 35.92 -47.26 5.31
N ASP A 317 36.84 -47.31 6.25
CA ASP A 317 38.26 -47.51 5.96
C ASP A 317 38.53 -48.93 5.44
N GLU A 318 37.87 -49.94 5.99
CA GLU A 318 37.92 -51.31 5.47
C GLU A 318 37.35 -51.39 4.05
N TRP A 319 36.23 -50.73 3.78
CA TRP A 319 35.66 -50.66 2.44
C TRP A 319 36.60 -50.00 1.44
N ARG A 320 37.26 -48.89 1.83
CA ARG A 320 38.22 -48.18 0.97
C ARG A 320 39.43 -49.05 0.64
N LYS A 321 40.01 -49.73 1.62
CA LYS A 321 41.11 -50.67 1.40
C LYS A 321 40.74 -51.77 0.40
N LYS A 322 39.53 -52.34 0.52
CA LYS A 322 39.04 -53.34 -0.43
C LYS A 322 38.90 -52.79 -1.85
N GLN A 323 38.49 -51.53 -2.00
CA GLN A 323 38.41 -50.88 -3.32
C GLN A 323 39.81 -50.65 -3.92
N GLU A 324 40.77 -50.22 -3.12
CA GLU A 324 42.16 -50.03 -3.54
C GLU A 324 42.83 -51.36 -3.94
N GLU A 325 42.59 -52.44 -3.19
CA GLU A 325 43.07 -53.78 -3.51
C GLU A 325 42.42 -54.39 -4.77
N SER A 326 41.24 -53.89 -5.16
CA SER A 326 40.47 -54.38 -6.32
C SER A 326 40.68 -53.54 -7.59
N ALA A 327 41.47 -52.45 -7.53
CA ALA A 327 41.77 -51.61 -8.68
C ALA A 327 42.92 -52.25 -9.50
N PRO A 328 42.70 -52.63 -10.78
CA PRO A 328 43.66 -53.35 -11.61
C PRO A 328 44.85 -52.52 -12.10
#